data_AF-A0A957V3J3-F1
#
_entry.id   AF-A0A957V3J3-F1
#
_cell.length_a   1.000
_cell.length_b   1.000
_cell.length_c   1.000
_cell.angle_alpha   90.00
_cell.angle_beta   90.00
_cell.angle_gamma   90.00
#
_symmetry.space_group_name_H-M   'P 1'
#
loop_
_entity.id
_entity.type
_entity.pdbx_description
1 polymer ?
#
loop_
_entity_poly.entity_id
_entity_poly.type
_entity_poly.pdbx_seq_one_letter_code
_entity_poly.pdbx_strand_id
1 'polypeptide(L)'
;MISGVSNFRGNVRRVDEIIRVLAKYGLADWVSDSTPGFIRRRFVTAEGAAVGDFPVEVRIRLALTELGTTFIKLGQMMSTRADMVGPELAEELASLQA
;
A
#
# COMPACT_ATOMS: atom_id res chain seq x y z
N MET A 1 -34.00 3.57 -19.81
CA MET A 1 -33.63 3.73 -18.39
C MET A 1 -33.63 2.33 -17.80
N ILE A 2 -32.52 1.66 -17.51
CA ILE A 2 -31.63 1.85 -16.36
C ILE A 2 -30.22 1.35 -16.75
N SER A 3 -29.21 2.23 -16.84
CA SER A 3 -27.81 1.85 -17.13
C SER A 3 -26.88 2.08 -15.92
N GLY A 4 -27.37 1.80 -14.71
CA GLY A 4 -26.67 2.16 -13.46
C GLY A 4 -25.86 1.05 -12.76
N VAL A 5 -25.84 -0.19 -13.27
CA VAL A 5 -25.28 -1.36 -12.53
C VAL A 5 -23.89 -1.80 -13.02
N SER A 6 -23.36 -1.22 -14.11
CA SER A 6 -22.09 -1.69 -14.71
C SER A 6 -20.83 -1.23 -13.96
N ASN A 7 -20.87 -0.09 -13.25
CA ASN A 7 -19.69 0.48 -12.58
C ASN A 7 -19.29 -0.25 -11.28
N PHE A 8 -20.19 -1.03 -10.67
CA PHE A 8 -19.91 -1.68 -9.39
C PHE A 8 -18.92 -2.84 -9.54
N ARG A 9 -18.99 -3.60 -10.65
CA ARG A 9 -18.09 -4.75 -10.90
C ARG A 9 -16.64 -4.33 -11.16
N GLY A 10 -16.42 -3.18 -11.79
CA GLY A 10 -15.07 -2.65 -12.03
C GLY A 10 -14.41 -2.16 -10.74
N ASN A 11 -15.18 -1.46 -9.90
CA ASN A 11 -14.69 -0.93 -8.62
C ASN A 11 -14.31 -2.04 -7.64
N VAL A 12 -15.05 -3.15 -7.60
CA VAL A 12 -14.73 -4.29 -6.72
C VAL A 12 -13.38 -4.92 -7.08
N ARG A 13 -13.03 -5.02 -8.36
CA ARG A 13 -11.71 -5.54 -8.78
C ARG A 13 -10.56 -4.64 -8.30
N ARG A 14 -10.76 -3.32 -8.36
CA ARG A 14 -9.75 -2.36 -7.88
C ARG A 14 -9.64 -2.37 -6.36
N VAL A 15 -10.74 -2.51 -5.63
CA VAL A 15 -10.73 -2.65 -4.16
C VAL A 15 -10.02 -3.93 -3.74
N ASP A 16 -10.28 -5.06 -4.41
CA ASP A 16 -9.57 -6.33 -4.15
C ASP A 16 -8.06 -6.19 -4.38
N GLU A 17 -7.65 -5.51 -5.46
CA GLU A 17 -6.24 -5.20 -5.73
C GLU A 17 -5.63 -4.35 -4.61
N ILE A 18 -6.31 -3.29 -4.17
CA ILE A 18 -5.82 -2.42 -3.08
C ILE A 18 -5.62 -3.24 -1.80
N ILE A 19 -6.60 -4.06 -1.42
CA ILE A 19 -6.53 -4.91 -0.22
C ILE A 19 -5.37 -5.91 -0.33
N ARG A 20 -5.19 -6.55 -1.50
CA ARG A 20 -4.08 -7.48 -1.72
C ARG A 20 -2.72 -6.82 -1.58
N VAL A 21 -2.54 -5.62 -2.12
CA VAL A 21 -1.28 -4.88 -2.00
C VAL A 21 -1.03 -4.50 -0.54
N LEU A 22 -2.01 -3.95 0.16
CA LEU A 22 -1.86 -3.61 1.59
C LEU A 22 -1.53 -4.85 2.44
N ALA A 23 -2.14 -6.00 2.14
CA ALA A 23 -1.84 -7.27 2.81
C ALA A 23 -0.42 -7.77 2.51
N LYS A 24 0.04 -7.65 1.26
CA LYS A 24 1.42 -7.99 0.85
C LYS A 24 2.46 -7.22 1.67
N TYR A 25 2.18 -5.95 1.99
CA TYR A 25 3.08 -5.11 2.80
C TYR A 25 2.85 -5.20 4.31
N GLY A 26 1.96 -6.09 4.78
CA GLY A 26 1.63 -6.21 6.20
C GLY A 26 1.01 -4.94 6.77
N LEU A 27 0.39 -4.12 5.92
CA LEU A 27 -0.38 -2.93 6.29
C LEU A 27 -1.85 -3.26 6.51
N ALA A 28 -2.27 -4.46 6.10
CA ALA A 28 -3.56 -5.04 6.46
C ALA A 28 -3.56 -5.68 7.86
N ASP A 29 -2.44 -5.69 8.59
CA ASP A 29 -2.38 -6.26 9.95
C ASP A 29 -3.24 -5.47 10.96
N TRP A 30 -3.71 -4.24 10.64
CA TRP A 30 -4.80 -3.57 11.39
C TRP A 30 -6.17 -4.25 11.22
N VAL A 31 -6.30 -5.23 10.31
CA VAL A 31 -7.52 -5.97 9.96
C VAL A 31 -7.43 -7.46 10.31
N SER A 32 -6.25 -8.02 10.62
CA SER A 32 -6.18 -9.44 11.01
C SER A 32 -4.92 -9.83 11.78
N ASP A 33 -5.09 -10.18 13.05
CA ASP A 33 -4.09 -10.73 13.97
C ASP A 33 -3.64 -12.17 13.60
N SER A 34 -3.82 -12.60 12.35
CA SER A 34 -3.78 -14.02 11.95
C SER A 34 -3.05 -14.28 10.64
N THR A 35 -1.97 -13.55 10.34
CA THR A 35 -1.11 -13.85 9.18
C THR A 35 -0.03 -14.87 9.57
N PRO A 36 -0.08 -16.12 9.09
CA PRO A 36 0.90 -17.14 9.45
C PRO A 36 2.30 -16.82 8.92
N GLY A 37 3.36 -17.15 9.68
CA GLY A 37 4.75 -16.83 9.32
C GLY A 37 5.26 -17.40 7.98
N PHE A 38 4.55 -18.36 7.36
CA PHE A 38 4.86 -18.84 6.01
C PHE A 38 4.41 -17.87 4.90
N ILE A 39 3.37 -17.07 5.16
CA ILE A 39 2.86 -16.07 4.22
C ILE A 39 3.82 -14.87 4.14
N ARG A 40 4.38 -14.44 5.28
CA ARG A 40 5.40 -13.37 5.33
C ARG A 40 6.63 -13.68 4.45
N ARG A 41 7.08 -14.93 4.39
CA ARG A 41 8.21 -15.37 3.54
C ARG A 41 7.91 -15.41 2.04
N ARG A 42 6.65 -15.34 1.62
CA ARG A 42 6.26 -15.31 0.20
C ARG A 42 6.18 -13.89 -0.36
N PHE A 43 6.06 -12.88 0.50
CA PHE A 43 6.00 -11.49 0.10
C PHE A 43 7.41 -10.92 0.00
N VAL A 44 7.97 -11.01 -1.20
CA VAL A 44 9.22 -10.39 -1.58
C VAL A 44 8.95 -9.16 -2.46
N THR A 45 9.78 -8.14 -2.32
CA THR A 45 9.78 -7.00 -3.24
C THR A 45 10.23 -7.44 -4.63
N ALA A 46 10.16 -6.55 -5.63
CA ALA A 46 10.66 -6.85 -6.97
C ALA A 46 12.16 -7.20 -6.96
N GLU A 47 12.90 -6.74 -5.95
CA GLU A 47 14.33 -6.94 -5.73
C GLU A 47 14.64 -8.19 -4.87
N GLY A 48 13.62 -8.98 -4.50
CA GLY A 48 13.79 -10.23 -3.76
C GLY A 48 13.99 -10.08 -2.25
N ALA A 49 13.87 -8.86 -1.71
CA ALA A 49 13.96 -8.62 -0.27
C ALA A 49 12.64 -9.02 0.42
N ALA A 50 12.72 -9.67 1.59
CA ALA A 50 11.53 -10.02 2.35
C ALA A 50 10.84 -8.74 2.86
N VAL A 51 9.59 -8.55 2.46
CA VAL A 51 8.85 -7.31 2.73
C VAL A 51 8.68 -7.07 4.24
N GLY A 52 8.61 -8.15 5.03
CA GLY A 52 8.44 -8.10 6.48
C GLY A 52 9.64 -7.56 7.28
N ASP A 53 10.81 -7.46 6.65
CA ASP A 53 12.04 -7.00 7.33
C ASP A 53 12.22 -5.48 7.23
N PHE A 54 11.38 -4.80 6.44
CA PHE A 54 11.43 -3.35 6.28
C PHE A 54 10.69 -2.60 7.40
N PRO A 55 11.18 -1.40 7.77
CA PRO A 55 10.41 -0.44 8.57
C PRO A 55 9.01 -0.19 8.00
N VAL A 56 8.05 0.17 8.84
CA VAL A 56 6.66 0.36 8.41
C VAL A 56 6.53 1.47 7.36
N GLU A 57 7.35 2.51 7.47
CA GLU A 57 7.41 3.66 6.58
C GLU A 57 7.81 3.24 5.16
N VAL A 58 8.85 2.41 5.06
CA VAL A 58 9.31 1.81 3.81
C VAL A 58 8.22 0.90 3.21
N ARG A 59 7.54 0.10 4.03
CA ARG A 59 6.44 -0.77 3.58
C ARG A 59 5.27 0.05 3.02
N ILE A 60 4.93 1.18 3.65
CA ILE A 60 3.92 2.12 3.15
C ILE A 60 4.35 2.70 1.80
N ARG A 61 5.58 3.19 1.69
CA ARG A 61 6.11 3.73 0.43
C ARG A 61 6.01 2.70 -0.70
N LEU A 62 6.49 1.48 -0.47
CA LEU A 62 6.44 0.41 -1.47
C LEU A 62 5.00 0.02 -1.86
N ALA A 63 4.07 -0.01 -0.90
CA ALA A 63 2.66 -0.24 -1.19
C ALA A 63 2.08 0.85 -2.10
N LEU A 64 2.35 2.13 -1.83
CA LEU A 64 1.87 3.24 -2.66
C LEU A 64 2.48 3.21 -4.07
N THR A 65 3.76 2.85 -4.19
CA THR A 65 4.41 2.62 -5.49
C THR A 65 3.72 1.51 -6.28
N GLU A 66 3.44 0.37 -5.66
CA GLU A 66 2.79 -0.77 -6.32
C GLU A 66 1.33 -0.49 -6.70
N LEU A 67 0.62 0.32 -5.90
CA LEU A 67 -0.73 0.78 -6.21
C LEU A 67 -0.77 1.78 -7.39
N GLY A 68 0.38 2.36 -7.76
CA GLY A 68 0.56 3.18 -8.96
C GLY A 68 0.32 4.68 -8.75
N THR A 69 0.34 5.42 -9.87
CA THR A 69 0.49 6.89 -9.90
C THR A 69 -0.48 7.68 -9.01
N THR A 70 -1.74 7.24 -8.87
CA THR A 70 -2.71 7.91 -7.99
C THR A 70 -2.27 7.89 -6.53
N PHE A 71 -1.77 6.74 -6.07
CA PHE A 71 -1.32 6.55 -4.69
C PHE A 71 0.07 7.17 -4.44
N ILE A 72 0.92 7.18 -5.46
CA ILE A 72 2.19 7.92 -5.46
C ILE A 72 1.94 9.41 -5.18
N LYS A 73 1.02 10.03 -5.93
CA LYS A 73 0.64 11.44 -5.73
C LYS A 73 0.03 11.69 -4.35
N LEU A 74 -0.79 10.76 -3.85
CA LEU A 74 -1.33 10.83 -2.50
C LEU A 74 -0.22 10.85 -1.45
N GLY A 75 0.75 9.93 -1.56
CA GLY A 75 1.92 9.89 -0.68
C GLY A 75 2.74 11.17 -0.74
N GLN A 76 2.99 11.71 -1.94
CA GLN A 76 3.68 12.99 -2.12
C GLN A 76 2.92 14.18 -1.52
N MET A 77 1.59 14.16 -1.50
CA MET A 77 0.83 15.20 -0.78
C MET A 77 0.98 15.04 0.74
N MET A 78 0.96 13.80 1.23
CA MET A 78 1.12 13.53 2.67
C MET A 78 2.54 13.78 3.18
N SER A 79 3.57 13.65 2.35
CA SER A 79 4.97 13.95 2.73
C SER A 79 5.19 15.42 3.11
N THR A 80 4.36 16.32 2.58
CA THR A 80 4.39 17.75 2.97
C THR A 80 3.75 18.02 4.33
N ARG A 81 3.12 17.00 4.95
CA ARG A 81 2.36 17.07 6.19
C ARG A 81 2.94 16.17 7.27
N ALA A 82 4.21 16.40 7.62
CA ALA A 82 4.88 15.68 8.71
C ALA A 82 4.15 15.82 10.07
N ASP A 83 3.36 16.87 10.25
CA ASP A 83 2.45 17.05 11.38
C ASP A 83 1.35 15.97 11.47
N MET A 84 0.97 15.37 10.32
CA MET A 84 -0.08 14.37 10.24
C MET A 84 0.44 12.93 10.24
N VAL A 85 1.53 12.68 9.49
CA VAL A 85 2.05 11.32 9.26
C VAL A 85 3.29 10.98 10.09
N GLY A 86 3.86 11.96 10.78
CA GLY A 86 5.14 11.84 11.46
C GLY A 86 6.33 12.14 10.54
N PRO A 87 7.48 12.55 11.10
CA PRO A 87 8.64 12.95 10.32
C PRO A 87 9.26 11.79 9.53
N GLU A 88 9.34 10.58 10.12
CA GLU A 88 9.98 9.44 9.44
C GLU A 88 9.18 9.00 8.20
N LEU A 89 7.85 8.90 8.33
CA LEU A 89 7.00 8.55 7.20
C LEU A 89 6.96 9.66 6.15
N ALA A 90 6.96 10.93 6.57
CA ALA A 90 7.02 12.05 5.64
C ALA A 90 8.29 12.01 4.77
N GLU A 91 9.44 11.70 5.37
CA GLU A 91 10.72 11.57 4.66
C GLU A 91 10.69 10.42 3.65
N GLU A 92 10.22 9.24 4.03
CA GLU A 92 10.08 8.11 3.10
C GLU A 92 9.11 8.46 1.94
N LEU A 93 7.95 9.04 2.23
CA LEU A 93 6.98 9.42 1.21
C LEU A 93 7.51 10.49 0.25
N ALA A 94 8.45 11.34 0.67
CA ALA A 94 9.09 12.32 -0.20
C ALA A 94 9.94 11.67 -1.31
N SER A 95 10.37 10.41 -1.13
CA SER A 95 11.17 9.69 -2.11
C SER A 95 10.33 8.98 -3.20
N LEU A 96 9.00 9.13 -3.17
CA LEU A 96 8.09 8.53 -4.16
C LEU A 96 8.29 9.13 -5.57
N GLN A 97 8.34 8.27 -6.58
CA GLN A 97 8.52 8.63 -7.99
C GLN A 97 7.51 7.88 -8.87
N ALA A 98 6.94 8.60 -9.84
CA ALA A 98 5.89 8.12 -10.74
C ALA A 98 6.42 7.46 -12.02
#